data_AF-H9FK33-F1
#
_entry.id   AF-H9FK33-F1
#
_cell.length_a   1.000
_cell.length_b   1.000
_cell.length_c   1.000
_cell.angle_alpha   90.00
_cell.angle_beta   90.00
_cell.angle_gamma   90.00
#
_symmetry.space_group_name_H-M   'P 1'
#
loop_
_entity.id
_entity.type
_entity.pdbx_description
1 polymer ?
#
loop_
_entity_poly.entity_id
_entity_poly.type
_entity_poly.pdbx_seq_one_letter_code
_entity_poly.pdbx_strand_id
1 'polypeptide(L)'
;GKADPLALAAEKDGTPVFKLPKWRVKGKTIKEVAEAYRSVGADLNVLPFCTQFIPMDIIDSPKHGSIIYHPSILPRHRGASAINWTLIMGDKKAGFSVFWADDGLDTGPILLQR
;
A
#
# COMPACT_ATOMS: atom_id res chain seq x y z
N GLY A 1 4.35 -20.86 -8.65
CA GLY A 1 3.08 -20.12 -8.65
C GLY A 1 2.97 -19.31 -9.92
N LYS A 2 1.77 -18.87 -10.32
CA LYS A 2 1.60 -17.93 -11.45
C LYS A 2 2.33 -16.62 -11.14
N ALA A 3 2.92 -15.99 -12.16
CA ALA A 3 3.52 -14.67 -12.01
C ALA A 3 2.45 -13.63 -11.65
N ASP A 4 2.84 -12.61 -10.88
CA ASP A 4 1.96 -11.53 -10.48
C ASP A 4 1.50 -10.71 -11.70
N PRO A 5 0.19 -10.51 -11.90
CA PRO A 5 -0.33 -9.85 -13.11
C PRO A 5 0.03 -8.36 -13.20
N LEU A 6 0.22 -7.67 -12.07
CA LEU A 6 0.67 -6.26 -12.07
C LEU A 6 2.11 -6.17 -12.57
N ALA A 7 2.99 -7.06 -12.09
CA ALA A 7 4.36 -7.17 -12.58
C ALA A 7 4.41 -7.48 -14.09
N LEU A 8 3.59 -8.44 -14.57
CA LEU A 8 3.54 -8.78 -15.99
C LEU A 8 3.07 -7.61 -16.87
N ALA A 9 2.09 -6.84 -16.41
CA ALA A 9 1.60 -5.67 -17.13
C ALA A 9 2.70 -4.58 -17.22
N ALA A 10 3.35 -4.27 -16.09
CA ALA A 10 4.42 -3.29 -16.06
C ALA A 10 5.63 -3.70 -16.92
N GLU A 11 6.03 -4.98 -16.89
CA GLU A 11 7.12 -5.53 -17.72
C GLU A 11 6.80 -5.38 -19.21
N LYS A 12 5.55 -5.60 -19.63
CA LYS A 12 5.11 -5.43 -21.03
C LYS A 12 5.26 -3.99 -21.51
N ASP A 13 5.02 -3.02 -20.64
CA ASP A 13 5.06 -1.60 -20.96
C ASP A 13 6.46 -0.98 -20.73
N GLY A 14 7.45 -1.80 -20.36
CA GLY A 14 8.81 -1.33 -20.06
C GLY A 14 8.92 -0.53 -18.76
N THR A 15 7.90 -0.56 -17.91
CA THR A 15 7.93 0.07 -16.59
C THR A 15 8.82 -0.74 -15.65
N PRO A 16 9.75 -0.12 -14.90
CA PRO A 16 10.62 -0.85 -13.97
C PRO A 16 9.85 -1.67 -12.95
N VAL A 17 10.24 -2.95 -12.78
CA VAL A 17 9.64 -3.87 -11.81
C VAL A 17 10.68 -4.39 -10.84
N PHE A 18 10.42 -4.21 -9.54
CA PHE A 18 11.27 -4.69 -8.45
C PHE A 18 10.51 -5.72 -7.62
N LYS A 19 10.95 -6.98 -7.65
CA LYS A 19 10.35 -8.07 -6.86
C LYS A 19 11.14 -8.25 -5.57
N LEU A 20 10.69 -7.55 -4.52
CA LEU A 20 11.38 -7.49 -3.25
C LEU A 20 10.74 -8.46 -2.24
N PRO A 21 11.44 -9.51 -1.77
CA PRO A 21 10.86 -10.47 -0.83
C PRO A 21 10.72 -9.89 0.59
N LYS A 22 11.49 -8.85 0.91
CA LYS A 22 11.51 -8.16 2.21
C LYS A 22 11.82 -6.69 1.98
N TRP A 23 11.26 -5.85 2.85
CA TRP A 23 11.54 -4.41 2.88
C TRP A 23 12.55 -4.01 3.95
N ARG A 24 12.64 -4.81 5.03
CA ARG A 24 13.47 -4.51 6.19
C ARG A 24 14.32 -5.69 6.65
N VAL A 25 15.44 -5.37 7.30
CA VAL A 25 16.25 -6.28 8.12
C VAL A 25 16.55 -5.58 9.44
N LYS A 26 16.29 -6.24 10.58
CA LYS A 26 16.47 -5.67 11.94
C LYS A 26 15.80 -4.30 12.10
N GLY A 27 14.58 -4.14 11.58
CA GLY A 27 13.79 -2.91 11.68
C GLY A 27 14.19 -1.78 10.73
N LYS A 28 15.28 -1.92 9.98
CA LYS A 28 15.76 -0.90 9.02
C LYS A 28 15.47 -1.31 7.59
N THR A 29 15.16 -0.33 6.74
CA THR A 29 14.99 -0.50 5.29
C THR A 29 16.25 -1.10 4.68
N ILE A 30 16.08 -2.10 3.84
CA ILE A 30 17.20 -2.71 3.10
C ILE A 30 17.76 -1.66 2.13
N LYS A 31 19.08 -1.49 2.11
CA LYS A 31 19.74 -0.41 1.36
C LYS A 31 19.42 -0.52 -0.14
N GLU A 32 19.49 -1.71 -0.69
CA GLU A 32 19.23 -2.01 -2.10
C GLU A 32 17.76 -1.71 -2.47
N VAL A 33 16.83 -1.91 -1.53
CA VAL A 33 15.40 -1.56 -1.71
C VAL A 33 15.23 -0.05 -1.78
N ALA A 34 15.86 0.69 -0.87
CA ALA A 34 15.79 2.14 -0.85
C ALA A 34 16.43 2.76 -2.10
N GLU A 35 17.56 2.23 -2.57
CA GLU A 35 18.22 2.68 -3.79
C GLU A 35 17.40 2.38 -5.04
N ALA A 36 16.86 1.17 -5.17
CA ALA A 36 15.96 0.80 -6.26
C ALA A 36 14.75 1.73 -6.31
N TYR A 37 14.10 1.98 -5.17
CA TYR A 37 12.98 2.91 -5.08
C TYR A 37 13.35 4.34 -5.50
N ARG A 38 14.44 4.90 -4.95
CA ARG A 38 14.88 6.27 -5.28
C ARG A 38 15.24 6.46 -6.75
N SER A 39 15.70 5.40 -7.43
CA SER A 39 16.03 5.48 -8.86
C SER A 39 14.83 5.79 -9.76
N VAL A 40 13.61 5.57 -9.26
CA VAL A 40 12.36 5.84 -10.01
C VAL A 40 11.95 7.31 -9.95
N GLY A 41 12.38 8.06 -8.92
CA GLY A 41 12.05 9.48 -8.78
C GLY A 41 10.55 9.76 -8.57
N ALA A 42 9.86 8.95 -7.77
CA ALA A 42 8.41 9.06 -7.58
C ALA A 42 8.00 10.34 -6.83
N ASP A 43 6.98 11.04 -7.34
CA ASP A 43 6.34 12.19 -6.67
C ASP A 43 5.12 11.80 -5.81
N LEU A 44 4.56 10.62 -6.04
CA LEU A 44 3.44 10.04 -5.28
C LEU A 44 3.58 8.51 -5.26
N ASN A 45 3.37 7.89 -4.10
CA ASN A 45 3.18 6.44 -4.03
C ASN A 45 1.68 6.10 -4.05
N VAL A 46 1.33 5.04 -4.78
CA VAL A 46 -0.01 4.45 -4.78
C VAL A 46 0.09 3.00 -4.36
N LEU A 47 -0.56 2.65 -3.26
CA LEU A 47 -0.57 1.29 -2.70
C LEU A 47 -1.98 0.70 -2.89
N PRO A 48 -2.27 0.09 -4.05
CA PRO A 48 -3.62 -0.35 -4.40
C PRO A 48 -4.07 -1.60 -3.64
N PHE A 49 -3.11 -2.43 -3.20
CA PHE A 49 -3.35 -3.55 -2.30
C PHE A 49 -2.02 -4.01 -1.71
N CYS A 50 -1.65 -3.43 -0.56
CA CYS A 50 -0.39 -3.78 0.11
C CYS A 50 -0.67 -4.58 1.38
N THR A 51 -0.08 -5.78 1.47
CA THR A 51 -0.25 -6.69 2.61
C THR A 51 0.89 -6.62 3.63
N GLN A 52 1.90 -5.80 3.36
CA GLN A 52 3.07 -5.61 4.19
C GLN A 52 3.18 -4.16 4.63
N PHE A 53 3.65 -3.94 5.85
CA PHE A 53 3.93 -2.59 6.33
C PHE A 53 5.18 -2.05 5.61
N ILE A 54 5.03 -1.02 4.79
CA ILE A 54 6.15 -0.41 4.06
C ILE A 54 6.98 0.48 5.00
N PRO A 55 8.31 0.61 4.81
CA PRO A 55 9.14 1.55 5.56
C PRO A 55 8.68 3.00 5.45
N MET A 56 8.67 3.72 6.58
CA MET A 56 8.23 5.12 6.60
C MET A 56 9.15 6.02 5.78
N ASP A 57 10.45 5.71 5.72
CA ASP A 57 11.39 6.40 4.83
C ASP A 57 11.09 6.19 3.34
N ILE A 58 10.24 5.22 2.97
CA ILE A 58 9.70 5.05 1.62
C ILE A 58 8.32 5.71 1.50
N ILE A 59 7.45 5.55 2.50
CA ILE A 59 6.11 6.15 2.55
C ILE A 59 6.17 7.69 2.48
N ASP A 60 7.11 8.28 3.20
CA ASP A 60 7.28 9.73 3.34
C ASP A 60 8.21 10.33 2.26
N SER A 61 8.82 9.49 1.41
CA SER A 61 9.81 9.95 0.43
C SER A 61 9.24 10.82 -0.70
N PRO A 62 8.07 10.53 -1.29
CA PRO A 62 7.52 11.35 -2.37
C PRO A 62 7.04 12.70 -1.86
N LYS A 63 7.13 13.74 -2.71
CA LYS A 63 6.64 15.08 -2.41
C LYS A 63 5.16 15.10 -2.01
N HIS A 64 4.34 14.26 -2.64
CA HIS A 64 2.91 14.17 -2.38
C HIS A 64 2.57 13.04 -1.39
N GLY A 65 3.55 12.37 -0.78
CA GLY A 65 3.32 11.28 0.15
C GLY A 65 2.82 9.99 -0.49
N SER A 66 2.07 9.19 0.27
CA SER A 66 1.57 7.88 -0.15
C SER A 66 0.07 7.78 0.09
N ILE A 67 -0.67 7.28 -0.90
CA ILE A 67 -2.08 6.92 -0.75
C ILE A 67 -2.27 5.40 -0.76
N ILE A 68 -3.18 4.93 0.08
CA ILE A 68 -3.49 3.51 0.25
C ILE A 68 -4.98 3.29 0.00
N TYR A 69 -5.29 2.22 -0.73
CA TYR A 69 -6.65 1.69 -0.84
C TYR A 69 -6.95 0.76 0.34
N HIS A 70 -8.11 0.93 0.95
CA HIS A 70 -8.61 0.06 2.01
C HIS A 70 -10.07 -0.36 1.75
N PRO A 71 -10.40 -1.66 1.74
CA PRO A 71 -11.71 -2.15 1.33
C PRO A 71 -12.74 -2.15 2.48
N SER A 72 -12.81 -1.04 3.21
CA SER A 72 -13.89 -0.74 4.14
C SER A 72 -14.10 0.77 4.27
N ILE A 73 -15.21 1.14 4.92
CA ILE A 73 -15.53 2.51 5.29
C ILE A 73 -14.74 2.85 6.57
N LEU A 74 -13.48 3.25 6.43
CA LEU A 74 -12.63 3.67 7.55
C LEU A 74 -13.34 4.75 8.41
N PRO A 75 -13.20 4.71 9.75
CA PRO A 75 -12.26 3.90 10.52
C PRO A 75 -12.72 2.47 10.83
N ARG A 76 -13.86 2.03 10.26
CA ARG A 76 -14.39 0.68 10.51
C ARG A 76 -13.52 -0.37 9.82
N HIS A 77 -13.23 -1.48 10.50
CA HIS A 77 -12.44 -2.61 9.99
C HIS A 77 -11.04 -2.25 9.48
N ARG A 78 -10.28 -1.46 10.26
CA ARG A 78 -8.82 -1.34 10.05
C ARG A 78 -8.15 -2.72 10.06
N GLY A 79 -7.03 -2.83 9.38
CA GLY A 79 -6.23 -4.04 9.27
C GLY A 79 -6.70 -4.98 8.18
N ALA A 80 -6.08 -6.16 8.15
CA ALA A 80 -6.31 -7.13 7.09
C ALA A 80 -7.75 -7.69 7.11
N SER A 81 -8.18 -8.21 5.95
CA SER A 81 -9.47 -8.91 5.78
C SER A 81 -10.70 -8.04 6.08
N ALA A 82 -10.63 -6.73 5.81
CA ALA A 82 -11.71 -5.79 6.11
C ALA A 82 -13.06 -6.14 5.44
N ILE A 83 -13.03 -6.72 4.23
CA ILE A 83 -14.24 -7.23 3.55
C ILE A 83 -14.86 -8.38 4.35
N ASN A 84 -14.05 -9.35 4.80
CA ASN A 84 -14.52 -10.49 5.59
C ASN A 84 -15.22 -10.00 6.86
N TRP A 85 -14.61 -9.05 7.58
CA TRP A 85 -15.17 -8.49 8.80
C TRP A 85 -16.44 -7.68 8.58
N THR A 86 -16.52 -6.95 7.47
CA THR A 86 -17.76 -6.27 7.03
C THR A 86 -18.92 -7.26 6.93
N LEU A 87 -18.69 -8.42 6.30
CA LEU A 87 -19.70 -9.46 6.14
C LEU A 87 -20.00 -10.21 7.45
N ILE A 88 -18.97 -10.62 8.19
CA ILE A 88 -19.12 -11.37 9.46
C ILE A 88 -19.94 -10.58 10.48
N MET A 89 -19.75 -9.26 10.55
CA MET A 89 -20.49 -8.40 11.47
C MET A 89 -21.89 -8.01 10.97
N GLY A 90 -22.29 -8.47 9.78
CA GLY A 90 -23.61 -8.18 9.24
C GLY A 90 -23.81 -6.71 8.91
N ASP A 91 -22.76 -6.02 8.45
CA ASP A 91 -22.85 -4.59 8.14
C ASP A 91 -23.83 -4.34 7.00
N LYS A 92 -24.74 -3.39 7.21
CA LYS A 92 -25.73 -2.99 6.19
C LYS A 92 -25.14 -2.15 5.06
N LYS A 93 -23.92 -1.64 5.23
CA LYS A 93 -23.20 -0.84 4.26
C LYS A 93 -21.77 -1.36 4.15
N ALA A 94 -21.35 -1.61 2.92
CA ALA A 94 -19.97 -1.86 2.56
C ALA A 94 -19.48 -0.71 1.68
N GLY A 95 -18.17 -0.55 1.60
CA GLY A 95 -17.55 0.53 0.85
C GLY A 95 -16.04 0.41 0.90
N PHE A 96 -15.35 1.43 0.41
CA PHE A 96 -13.90 1.53 0.46
C PHE A 96 -13.44 2.94 0.78
N SER A 97 -12.19 3.05 1.21
CA SER A 97 -11.52 4.31 1.49
C SER A 97 -10.22 4.39 0.70
N VAL A 98 -9.88 5.59 0.23
CA VAL A 98 -8.52 5.96 -0.14
C VAL A 98 -8.06 6.95 0.92
N PHE A 99 -6.89 6.71 1.51
CA PHE A 99 -6.39 7.53 2.61
C PHE A 99 -4.90 7.79 2.45
N TRP A 100 -4.44 8.89 3.04
CA TRP A 100 -3.02 9.21 3.17
C TRP A 100 -2.39 8.34 4.23
N ALA A 101 -1.28 7.69 3.93
CA ALA A 101 -0.57 6.87 4.89
C ALA A 101 0.01 7.72 6.04
N ASP A 102 0.02 7.16 7.24
CA ASP A 102 0.73 7.67 8.41
C ASP A 102 1.50 6.53 9.09
N ASP A 103 2.03 6.76 10.29
CA ASP A 103 2.84 5.77 11.03
C ASP A 103 2.00 4.68 11.73
N GLY A 104 0.66 4.77 11.67
CA GLY A 104 -0.24 3.76 12.20
C GLY A 104 -0.80 2.82 11.13
N LEU A 105 -1.62 1.86 11.57
CA LEU A 105 -2.26 0.88 10.69
C LEU A 105 -3.65 1.38 10.27
N ASP A 106 -3.77 1.77 9.00
CA ASP A 106 -5.01 2.28 8.39
C ASP A 106 -5.64 3.46 9.17
N THR A 107 -4.76 4.33 9.70
CA THR A 107 -5.13 5.43 10.59
C THR A 107 -5.17 6.80 9.94
N GLY A 108 -4.46 6.97 8.83
CA GLY A 108 -4.24 8.30 8.28
C GLY A 108 -5.46 8.97 7.63
N PRO A 109 -5.33 10.26 7.27
CA PRO A 109 -6.44 11.08 6.81
C PRO A 109 -7.11 10.53 5.54
N ILE A 110 -8.44 10.43 5.55
CA ILE A 110 -9.22 9.95 4.41
C ILE A 110 -9.19 11.00 3.28
N LEU A 111 -8.77 10.57 2.09
CA LEU A 111 -8.84 11.34 0.85
C LEU A 111 -10.23 11.22 0.21
N LEU A 112 -10.74 9.99 0.11
CA LEU A 112 -12.01 9.65 -0.53
C LEU A 112 -12.64 8.44 0.17
N GLN A 113 -13.97 8.41 0.22
CA GLN A 113 -14.73 7.25 0.69
C GLN A 113 -16.00 7.06 -0.16
N ARG A 114 -16.34 5.81 -0.47
CA ARG A 114 -17.52 5.42 -1.26
C ARG A 114 -18.12 4.13 -0.75
#